data_AF-A0A2A9E4K5-F1
#
_entry.id   AF-A0A2A9E4K5-F1
#
_cell.length_a   1.000
_cell.length_b   1.000
_cell.length_c   1.000
_cell.angle_alpha   90.00
_cell.angle_beta   90.00
_cell.angle_gamma   90.00
#
_symmetry.space_group_name_H-M   'P 1'
#
loop_
_entity.id
_entity.type
_entity.pdbx_description
1 polymer ?
#
loop_
_entity_poly.entity_id
_entity_poly.type
_entity_poly.pdbx_seq_one_letter_code
_entity_poly.pdbx_strand_id
1 'polypeptide(L)'
;MDDDVLNLDVDTGDLRRVFGMLTGYVLLPDSNHGYVEEFTELDLAGRVRTLAAGRALWHLMGVAGARDDDLEGIISESRQVAGEDFAMLPGALRLARELDEELEATGGEAISTRLVGEVAADGTRALGALAYFLRATRVVLHATASARGAGVEELLAATGQHLAES
;
A
#
# COMPACT_ATOMS: atom_id res chain seq x y z
N MET A 1 -28.48 -4.88 -12.27
CA MET A 1 -27.78 -5.89 -11.46
C MET A 1 -26.37 -5.35 -11.37
N ASP A 2 -26.12 -4.49 -10.38
CA ASP A 2 -24.82 -3.83 -10.17
C ASP A 2 -24.36 -4.13 -8.73
N ASP A 3 -24.43 -5.41 -8.34
CA ASP A 3 -23.96 -5.89 -7.03
C ASP A 3 -22.54 -6.47 -7.10
N ASP A 4 -21.82 -6.27 -8.21
CA ASP A 4 -20.52 -6.90 -8.46
C ASP A 4 -19.32 -6.11 -7.93
N VAL A 5 -19.55 -4.98 -7.24
CA VAL A 5 -18.50 -4.15 -6.64
C VAL A 5 -18.77 -3.89 -5.16
N LEU A 6 -17.70 -3.88 -4.37
CA LEU A 6 -17.68 -3.46 -2.98
C LEU A 6 -17.13 -2.03 -2.91
N ASN A 7 -17.95 -1.11 -2.42
CA ASN A 7 -17.50 0.26 -2.14
C ASN A 7 -16.50 0.25 -0.98
N LEU A 8 -15.40 0.95 -1.17
CA LEU A 8 -14.30 1.07 -0.25
C LEU A 8 -14.46 2.35 0.57
N ASP A 9 -14.96 2.21 1.78
CA ASP A 9 -14.96 3.29 2.79
C ASP A 9 -13.60 3.31 3.51
N VAL A 10 -12.54 3.63 2.76
CA VAL A 10 -11.18 3.78 3.29
C VAL A 10 -11.09 5.11 4.01
N ASP A 11 -10.84 5.06 5.30
CA ASP A 11 -10.76 6.24 6.15
C ASP A 11 -9.31 6.57 6.60
N THR A 12 -9.15 7.69 7.30
CA THR A 12 -7.88 8.09 7.89
C THR A 12 -7.34 7.06 8.90
N GLY A 13 -8.21 6.29 9.55
CA GLY A 13 -7.83 5.20 10.45
C GLY A 13 -7.15 4.05 9.71
N ASP A 14 -7.66 3.67 8.54
CA ASP A 14 -7.04 2.67 7.67
C ASP A 14 -5.68 3.17 7.13
N LEU A 15 -5.58 4.44 6.74
CA LEU A 15 -4.30 5.04 6.34
C LEU A 15 -3.30 5.09 7.49
N ARG A 16 -3.72 5.46 8.71
CA ARG A 16 -2.87 5.44 9.91
C ARG A 16 -2.38 4.03 10.24
N ARG A 17 -3.23 3.02 10.08
CA ARG A 17 -2.87 1.60 10.26
C ARG A 17 -1.74 1.23 9.31
N VAL A 18 -1.95 1.41 8.01
CA VAL A 18 -0.96 1.08 6.98
C VAL A 18 0.32 1.89 7.17
N PHE A 19 0.21 3.16 7.55
CA PHE A 19 1.37 3.98 7.87
C PHE A 19 2.16 3.41 9.05
N GLY A 20 1.50 2.95 10.11
CA GLY A 20 2.11 2.20 11.21
C GLY A 20 2.87 0.97 10.71
N MET A 21 2.23 0.16 9.85
CA MET A 21 2.85 -1.02 9.23
C MET A 21 4.08 -0.63 8.38
N LEU A 22 4.00 0.44 7.59
CA LEU A 22 5.12 0.98 6.81
C LEU A 22 6.28 1.41 7.69
N THR A 23 6.01 2.14 8.78
CA THR A 23 7.07 2.58 9.70
C THR A 23 7.78 1.40 10.35
N GLY A 24 7.03 0.37 10.76
CA GLY A 24 7.61 -0.89 11.24
C GLY A 24 8.44 -1.60 10.17
N TYR A 25 7.91 -1.70 8.94
CA TYR A 25 8.60 -2.30 7.80
C TYR A 25 9.91 -1.61 7.43
N VAL A 26 9.97 -0.27 7.56
CA VAL A 26 11.15 0.54 7.21
C VAL A 26 12.17 0.58 8.35
N LEU A 27 11.72 0.83 9.58
CA LEU A 27 12.59 1.14 10.72
C LEU A 27 12.98 -0.10 11.54
N LEU A 28 12.18 -1.17 11.49
CA LEU A 28 12.39 -2.38 12.27
C LEU A 28 12.26 -3.64 11.39
N PRO A 29 13.11 -3.80 10.36
CA PRO A 29 13.00 -4.91 9.41
C PRO A 29 13.12 -6.30 10.07
N ASP A 30 13.79 -6.38 11.23
CA ASP A 30 13.93 -7.62 12.01
C ASP A 30 12.68 -7.95 12.87
N SER A 31 11.75 -6.99 13.02
CA SER A 31 10.53 -7.12 13.84
C SER A 31 9.26 -7.32 13.00
N ASN A 32 9.38 -7.88 11.80
CA ASN A 32 8.30 -8.14 10.83
C ASN A 32 7.04 -8.85 11.38
N HIS A 33 7.03 -9.34 12.62
CA HIS A 33 5.90 -10.01 13.24
C HIS A 33 4.70 -9.06 13.49
N GLY A 34 4.95 -7.80 13.84
CA GLY A 34 3.88 -6.90 14.31
C GLY A 34 2.81 -6.58 13.27
N TYR A 35 3.19 -6.22 12.04
CA TYR A 35 2.21 -5.91 10.99
C TYR A 35 1.56 -7.17 10.38
N VAL A 36 2.26 -8.31 10.45
CA VAL A 36 1.71 -9.59 9.98
C VAL A 36 0.56 -10.01 10.87
N GLU A 37 0.76 -10.02 12.19
CA GLU A 37 -0.28 -10.33 13.17
C GLU A 37 -1.47 -9.38 12.99
N GLU A 38 -1.21 -8.07 12.99
CA GLU A 38 -2.25 -7.06 12.83
C GLU A 38 -3.10 -7.26 11.57
N PHE A 39 -2.49 -7.54 10.41
CA PHE A 39 -3.25 -7.78 9.17
C PHE A 39 -4.05 -9.10 9.21
N THR A 40 -3.49 -10.15 9.80
CA THR A 40 -4.13 -11.47 9.85
C THR A 40 -5.35 -11.52 10.78
N GLU A 41 -5.38 -10.68 11.81
CA GLU A 41 -6.49 -10.56 12.77
C GLU A 41 -7.69 -9.77 12.22
N LEU A 42 -7.49 -8.98 11.15
CA LEU A 42 -8.58 -8.25 10.51
C LEU A 42 -9.61 -9.21 9.91
N ASP A 43 -10.87 -8.77 9.94
CA ASP A 43 -11.93 -9.37 9.13
C ASP A 43 -11.71 -9.07 7.63
N LEU A 44 -12.51 -9.68 6.77
CA LEU A 44 -12.34 -9.54 5.31
C LEU A 44 -12.43 -8.08 4.86
N ALA A 45 -13.40 -7.32 5.40
CA ALA A 45 -13.57 -5.91 5.09
C ALA A 45 -12.33 -5.09 5.52
N GLY A 46 -11.81 -5.34 6.72
CA GLY A 46 -10.58 -4.72 7.22
C GLY A 46 -9.37 -5.04 6.35
N ARG A 47 -9.20 -6.29 5.90
CA ARG A 47 -8.09 -6.67 5.01
C ARG A 47 -8.16 -5.96 3.66
N VAL A 48 -9.35 -5.93 3.07
CA VAL A 48 -9.60 -5.25 1.80
C VAL A 48 -9.31 -3.74 1.92
N ARG A 49 -9.84 -3.08 2.95
CA ARG A 49 -9.57 -1.64 3.18
C ARG A 49 -8.10 -1.38 3.48
N THR A 50 -7.42 -2.27 4.19
CA THR A 50 -5.98 -2.14 4.47
C THR A 50 -5.14 -2.28 3.20
N LEU A 51 -5.51 -3.16 2.27
CA LEU A 51 -4.85 -3.26 0.95
C LEU A 51 -5.07 -1.98 0.13
N ALA A 52 -6.31 -1.49 0.08
CA ALA A 52 -6.63 -0.25 -0.62
C ALA A 52 -5.91 0.97 -0.02
N ALA A 53 -5.86 1.07 1.32
CA ALA A 53 -5.08 2.07 2.04
C ALA A 53 -3.57 1.92 1.79
N GLY A 54 -3.07 0.69 1.64
CA GLY A 54 -1.71 0.37 1.19
C GLY A 54 -1.37 1.04 -0.14
N ARG A 55 -2.24 0.84 -1.13
CA ARG A 55 -2.11 1.48 -2.43
C ARG A 55 -2.26 3.00 -2.33
N ALA A 56 -3.22 3.51 -1.59
CA ALA A 56 -3.42 4.95 -1.43
C ALA A 56 -2.19 5.63 -0.80
N LEU A 57 -1.60 5.03 0.23
CA LEU A 57 -0.40 5.55 0.88
C LEU A 57 0.80 5.56 -0.07
N TRP A 58 0.96 4.52 -0.90
CA TRP A 58 1.99 4.48 -1.94
C TRP A 58 1.90 5.70 -2.86
N HIS A 59 0.71 5.99 -3.39
CA HIS A 59 0.50 7.14 -4.28
C HIS A 59 0.65 8.48 -3.55
N LEU A 60 0.16 8.59 -2.30
CA LEU A 60 0.32 9.80 -1.49
C LEU A 60 1.80 10.16 -1.28
N MET A 61 2.64 9.16 -1.00
CA MET A 61 4.09 9.36 -0.88
C MET A 61 4.74 9.77 -2.21
N GLY A 62 4.20 9.27 -3.33
CA GLY A 62 4.63 9.67 -4.67
C GLY A 62 4.36 11.14 -4.92
N VAL A 63 3.14 11.58 -4.66
CA VAL A 63 2.73 12.99 -4.79
C VAL A 63 3.57 13.89 -3.87
N ALA A 64 3.86 13.44 -2.66
CA ALA A 64 4.72 14.20 -1.76
C ALA A 64 6.13 14.39 -2.33
N GLY A 65 6.70 13.40 -3.02
CA GLY A 65 8.09 13.49 -3.51
C GLY A 65 8.28 14.08 -4.88
N ALA A 66 7.29 13.95 -5.76
CA ALA A 66 7.43 14.31 -7.15
C ALA A 66 7.31 15.82 -7.39
N ARG A 67 8.04 16.32 -8.40
CA ARG A 67 7.55 17.47 -9.19
C ARG A 67 6.44 16.93 -10.10
N ASP A 68 5.45 17.73 -10.46
CA ASP A 68 4.26 17.28 -11.21
C ASP A 68 4.59 16.41 -12.44
N ASP A 69 5.74 16.66 -13.06
CA ASP A 69 6.30 16.00 -14.24
C ASP A 69 7.07 14.68 -13.99
N ASP A 70 7.27 14.26 -12.73
CA ASP A 70 8.07 13.06 -12.35
C ASP A 70 7.26 12.00 -11.58
N LEU A 71 5.99 12.28 -11.24
CA LEU A 71 5.16 11.38 -10.43
C LEU A 71 4.97 10.01 -11.10
N GLU A 72 4.63 10.01 -12.39
CA GLU A 72 4.42 8.79 -13.16
C GLU A 72 5.71 7.95 -13.26
N GLY A 73 6.86 8.62 -13.39
CA GLY A 73 8.17 7.97 -13.40
C GLY A 73 8.47 7.25 -12.09
N ILE A 74 8.31 7.95 -10.95
CA ILE A 74 8.56 7.41 -9.60
C ILE A 74 7.61 6.23 -9.29
N ILE A 75 6.33 6.35 -9.64
CA ILE A 75 5.35 5.27 -9.44
C ILE A 75 5.68 4.08 -10.34
N SER A 76 6.03 4.31 -11.62
CA SER A 76 6.43 3.25 -12.54
C SER A 76 7.69 2.51 -12.07
N GLU A 77 8.72 3.23 -11.64
CA GLU A 77 9.96 2.65 -11.12
C GLU A 77 9.70 1.83 -9.84
N SER A 78 8.95 2.38 -8.89
CA SER A 78 8.60 1.64 -7.67
C SER A 78 7.76 0.39 -7.94
N ARG A 79 6.84 0.45 -8.91
CA ARG A 79 6.07 -0.72 -9.38
C ARG A 79 6.98 -1.79 -9.97
N GLN A 80 7.98 -1.41 -10.76
CA GLN A 80 8.97 -2.33 -11.33
C GLN A 80 9.81 -3.00 -10.24
N VAL A 81 10.42 -2.21 -9.35
CA VAL A 81 11.28 -2.72 -8.28
C VAL A 81 10.52 -3.67 -7.36
N ALA A 82 9.32 -3.29 -6.92
CA ALA A 82 8.48 -4.17 -6.11
C ALA A 82 8.07 -5.43 -6.89
N GLY A 83 7.85 -5.32 -8.20
CA GLY A 83 7.53 -6.45 -9.07
C GLY A 83 8.66 -7.47 -9.16
N GLU A 84 9.90 -7.00 -9.28
CA GLU A 84 11.10 -7.84 -9.31
C GLU A 84 11.30 -8.56 -7.96
N ASP A 85 11.16 -7.84 -6.84
CA ASP A 85 11.31 -8.41 -5.50
C ASP A 85 10.25 -9.48 -5.18
N PHE A 86 9.03 -9.34 -5.73
CA PHE A 86 7.92 -10.26 -5.49
C PHE A 86 7.74 -11.31 -6.60
N ALA A 87 8.65 -11.40 -7.58
CA ALA A 87 8.55 -12.36 -8.67
C ALA A 87 8.50 -13.83 -8.19
N MET A 88 9.11 -14.14 -7.03
CA MET A 88 9.08 -15.46 -6.40
C MET A 88 7.76 -15.78 -5.67
N LEU A 89 6.86 -14.81 -5.53
CA LEU A 89 5.53 -14.93 -4.92
C LEU A 89 4.44 -14.56 -5.94
N PRO A 90 4.29 -15.34 -7.03
CA PRO A 90 3.48 -14.95 -8.19
C PRO A 90 2.00 -14.71 -7.86
N GLY A 91 1.44 -15.44 -6.88
CA GLY A 91 0.07 -15.22 -6.43
C GLY A 91 -0.13 -13.86 -5.77
N ALA A 92 0.81 -13.46 -4.89
CA ALA A 92 0.76 -12.18 -4.20
C ALA A 92 0.98 -11.01 -5.17
N LEU A 93 1.97 -11.16 -6.07
CA LEU A 93 2.26 -10.18 -7.10
C LEU A 93 1.06 -9.96 -8.04
N ARG A 94 0.43 -11.05 -8.48
CA ARG A 94 -0.77 -10.97 -9.32
C ARG A 94 -1.91 -10.24 -8.60
N LEU A 95 -2.20 -10.63 -7.36
CA LEU A 95 -3.26 -9.99 -6.57
C LEU A 95 -2.99 -8.49 -6.37
N ALA A 96 -1.75 -8.11 -6.05
CA ALA A 96 -1.39 -6.71 -5.87
C ALA A 96 -1.55 -5.89 -7.16
N ARG A 97 -1.15 -6.43 -8.32
CA ARG A 97 -1.32 -5.76 -9.61
C ARG A 97 -2.78 -5.61 -10.01
N GLU A 98 -3.58 -6.66 -9.86
CA GLU A 98 -5.01 -6.58 -10.16
C GLU A 98 -5.72 -5.58 -9.23
N LEU A 99 -5.34 -5.52 -7.95
CA LEU A 99 -5.83 -4.50 -7.02
C LEU A 99 -5.40 -3.08 -7.44
N ASP A 100 -4.14 -2.89 -7.82
CA ASP A 100 -3.64 -1.59 -8.27
C ASP A 100 -4.39 -1.10 -9.52
N GLU A 101 -4.51 -1.96 -10.53
CA GLU A 101 -5.23 -1.68 -11.78
C GLU A 101 -6.70 -1.35 -11.52
N GLU A 102 -7.38 -2.12 -10.67
CA GLU A 102 -8.80 -1.90 -10.38
C GLU A 102 -9.02 -0.63 -9.56
N LEU A 103 -8.21 -0.39 -8.54
CA LEU A 103 -8.25 0.85 -7.75
C LEU A 103 -7.86 2.07 -8.59
N GLU A 104 -7.04 1.93 -9.62
CA GLU A 104 -6.78 3.01 -10.58
C GLU A 104 -8.02 3.31 -11.42
N ALA A 105 -8.66 2.28 -11.96
CA ALA A 105 -9.86 2.42 -12.79
C ALA A 105 -11.06 3.01 -12.02
N THR A 106 -11.17 2.74 -10.72
CA THR A 106 -12.28 3.22 -9.87
C THR A 106 -11.96 4.47 -9.06
N GLY A 107 -10.78 5.08 -9.25
CA GLY A 107 -10.34 6.21 -8.42
C GLY A 107 -10.14 5.86 -6.93
N GLY A 108 -10.02 4.56 -6.62
CA GLY A 108 -9.84 4.04 -5.27
C GLY A 108 -11.14 3.82 -4.50
N GLU A 109 -12.30 4.03 -5.12
CA GLU A 109 -13.61 4.02 -4.42
C GLU A 109 -14.25 2.64 -4.35
N ALA A 110 -13.86 1.69 -5.21
CA ALA A 110 -14.50 0.38 -5.28
C ALA A 110 -13.56 -0.71 -5.82
N ILE A 111 -13.86 -1.97 -5.47
CA ILE A 111 -13.25 -3.17 -6.06
C ILE A 111 -14.29 -4.27 -6.29
N SER A 112 -14.01 -5.16 -7.23
CA SER A 112 -14.90 -6.24 -7.61
C SER A 112 -15.05 -7.28 -6.51
N THR A 113 -16.24 -7.87 -6.40
CA THR A 113 -16.52 -9.00 -5.51
C THR A 113 -15.62 -10.21 -5.82
N ARG A 114 -15.16 -10.33 -7.07
CA ARG A 114 -14.12 -11.30 -7.48
C ARG A 114 -12.83 -11.10 -6.69
N LEU A 115 -12.26 -9.89 -6.69
CA LEU A 115 -11.02 -9.60 -5.94
C LEU A 115 -11.23 -9.73 -4.43
N VAL A 116 -12.39 -9.31 -3.91
CA VAL A 116 -12.76 -9.55 -2.51
C VAL A 116 -12.74 -11.05 -2.19
N GLY A 117 -13.27 -11.88 -3.09
CA GLY A 117 -13.23 -13.34 -2.99
C GLY A 117 -11.81 -13.91 -3.00
N GLU A 118 -10.90 -13.33 -3.79
CA GLU A 118 -9.48 -13.72 -3.79
C GLU A 118 -8.77 -13.38 -2.48
N VAL A 119 -9.04 -12.20 -1.90
CA VAL A 119 -8.53 -11.80 -0.59
C VAL A 119 -9.07 -12.74 0.51
N ALA A 120 -10.33 -13.16 0.40
CA ALA A 120 -10.93 -14.09 1.35
C ALA A 120 -10.36 -15.51 1.26
N ALA A 121 -10.02 -15.95 0.04
CA ALA A 121 -9.59 -17.32 -0.22
C ALA A 121 -8.19 -17.64 0.31
N ASP A 122 -7.30 -16.65 0.40
CA ASP A 122 -5.88 -16.88 0.71
C ASP A 122 -5.27 -15.69 1.47
N GLY A 123 -5.29 -15.76 2.80
CA GLY A 123 -4.75 -14.72 3.68
C GLY A 123 -3.24 -14.50 3.52
N THR A 124 -2.48 -15.55 3.17
CA THR A 124 -1.04 -15.44 2.91
C THR A 124 -0.77 -14.64 1.64
N ARG A 125 -1.58 -14.86 0.60
CA ARG A 125 -1.50 -14.11 -0.65
C ARG A 125 -1.90 -12.65 -0.45
N ALA A 126 -2.95 -12.40 0.32
CA ALA A 126 -3.36 -11.04 0.68
C ALA A 126 -2.26 -10.32 1.48
N LEU A 127 -1.63 -10.99 2.45
CA LEU A 127 -0.49 -10.43 3.18
C LEU A 127 0.70 -10.14 2.25
N GLY A 128 0.99 -11.02 1.29
CA GLY A 128 2.01 -10.77 0.28
C GLY A 128 1.68 -9.55 -0.60
N ALA A 129 0.41 -9.33 -0.94
CA ALA A 129 -0.02 -8.15 -1.68
C ALA A 129 0.12 -6.87 -0.84
N LEU A 130 -0.16 -6.92 0.46
CA LEU A 130 0.12 -5.81 1.36
C LEU A 130 1.63 -5.51 1.40
N ALA A 131 2.46 -6.54 1.57
CA ALA A 131 3.91 -6.39 1.59
C ALA A 131 4.45 -5.80 0.27
N TYR A 132 3.82 -6.12 -0.86
CA TYR A 132 4.12 -5.48 -2.15
C TYR A 132 3.87 -3.96 -2.09
N PHE A 133 2.71 -3.51 -1.61
CA PHE A 133 2.41 -2.08 -1.50
C PHE A 133 3.34 -1.36 -0.51
N LEU A 134 3.65 -1.98 0.63
CA LEU A 134 4.63 -1.44 1.58
C LEU A 134 6.02 -1.32 0.93
N ARG A 135 6.43 -2.31 0.15
CA ARG A 135 7.70 -2.27 -0.59
C ARG A 135 7.73 -1.17 -1.63
N ALA A 136 6.69 -1.03 -2.44
CA ALA A 136 6.58 0.03 -3.44
C ALA A 136 6.60 1.41 -2.77
N THR A 137 5.82 1.59 -1.69
CA THR A 137 5.81 2.81 -0.88
C THR A 137 7.19 3.14 -0.33
N ARG A 138 7.93 2.13 0.18
CA ARG A 138 9.30 2.32 0.66
C ARG A 138 10.25 2.81 -0.45
N VAL A 139 10.14 2.27 -1.67
CA VAL A 139 10.97 2.73 -2.81
C VAL A 139 10.71 4.21 -3.08
N VAL A 140 9.43 4.59 -3.16
CA VAL A 140 9.03 5.99 -3.35
C VAL A 140 9.54 6.87 -2.21
N LEU A 141 9.38 6.43 -0.95
CA LEU A 141 9.85 7.17 0.22
C LEU A 141 11.35 7.45 0.17
N HIS A 142 12.17 6.48 -0.25
CA HIS A 142 13.61 6.68 -0.42
C HIS A 142 13.94 7.64 -1.57
N ALA A 143 13.23 7.54 -2.71
CA ALA A 143 13.38 8.47 -3.82
C ALA A 143 13.03 9.90 -3.39
N THR A 144 11.91 10.07 -2.68
CA THR A 144 11.46 11.33 -2.10
C THR A 144 12.48 11.91 -1.12
N ALA A 145 13.04 11.09 -0.23
CA ALA A 145 14.08 11.49 0.72
C ALA A 145 15.32 12.01 -0.02
N SER A 146 15.78 11.27 -1.03
CA SER A 146 16.93 11.65 -1.85
C SER A 146 16.69 12.95 -2.61
N ALA A 147 15.53 13.11 -3.26
CA ALA A 147 15.17 14.30 -4.02
C ALA A 147 15.08 15.56 -3.15
N ARG A 148 14.64 15.41 -1.89
CA ARG A 148 14.49 16.51 -0.93
C ARG A 148 15.75 16.79 -0.09
N GLY A 149 16.77 15.93 -0.17
CA GLY A 149 17.93 16.00 0.72
C GLY A 149 17.57 15.80 2.20
N ALA A 150 16.50 15.04 2.47
CA ALA A 150 15.96 14.78 3.81
C ALA A 150 16.22 13.34 4.25
N GLY A 151 16.10 13.08 5.56
CA GLY A 151 16.09 11.72 6.09
C GLY A 151 14.77 10.99 5.82
N VAL A 152 14.82 9.66 5.71
CA VAL A 152 13.60 8.84 5.59
C VAL A 152 12.74 8.97 6.85
N GLU A 153 13.39 9.01 8.01
CA GLU A 153 12.78 9.20 9.32
C GLU A 153 12.07 10.55 9.45
N GLU A 154 12.65 11.60 8.87
CA GLU A 154 12.09 12.95 8.86
C GLU A 154 10.80 13.00 8.02
N LEU A 155 10.81 12.36 6.85
CA LEU A 155 9.61 12.26 6.00
C LEU A 155 8.51 11.43 6.65
N LEU A 156 8.87 10.32 7.29
CA LEU A 156 7.93 9.53 8.07
C LEU A 156 7.34 10.37 9.21
N ALA A 157 8.17 11.09 9.98
CA ALA A 157 7.67 11.95 11.05
C ALA A 157 6.70 13.03 10.54
N ALA A 158 7.04 13.73 9.45
CA ALA A 158 6.19 14.74 8.84
C ALA A 158 4.86 14.16 8.33
N THR A 159 4.91 12.99 7.69
CA THR A 159 3.69 12.32 7.19
C THR A 159 2.82 11.82 8.33
N GLY A 160 3.43 11.24 9.37
CA GLY A 160 2.73 10.79 10.56
C GLY A 160 2.03 11.94 11.29
N GLN A 161 2.66 13.11 11.37
CA GLN A 161 2.05 14.31 11.93
C GLN A 161 0.84 14.76 11.10
N HIS A 162 0.98 14.84 9.78
CA HIS A 162 -0.14 15.22 8.90
C HIS A 162 -1.33 14.26 9.01
N LEU A 163 -1.05 12.95 9.06
CA LEU A 163 -2.08 11.93 9.26
C LEU A 163 -2.74 12.01 10.64
N ALA A 164 -2.05 12.47 11.69
CA ALA A 164 -2.61 12.64 13.02
C ALA A 164 -3.52 13.88 13.14
N GLU A 165 -3.28 14.91 12.33
CA GLU A 165 -4.02 16.17 12.32
C GLU A 165 -5.27 16.14 11.41
N SER A 166 -5.37 15.15 10.52
CA SER A 166 -6.49 14.90 9.61
C SER A 166 -7.62 14.09 10.24
#